data_AF-A0A1H7QHU8-F1
#
_entry.id   AF-A0A1H7QHU8-F1
#
_cell.length_a   1.000
_cell.length_b   1.000
_cell.length_c   1.000
_cell.angle_alpha   90.00
_cell.angle_beta   90.00
_cell.angle_gamma   90.00
#
_symmetry.space_group_name_H-M   'P 1'
#
loop_
_entity.id
_entity.type
_entity.pdbx_description
1 polymer ?
#
loop_
_entity_poly.entity_id
_entity_poly.type
_entity_poly.pdbx_seq_one_letter_code
_entity_poly.pdbx_strand_id
1 'polypeptide(L)' 'MKMTIVTDVHGNVLGAVQGHSLTENKNGVEATVSFSPGHATHMIEVDDDLATVDDIDEFQQRLRRHLQQHNQQQQLQP' A
#
# COMPACT_ATOMS: atom_id res chain seq x y z
N MET A 1 -8.68 -7.01 -0.54
CA MET A 1 -7.29 -7.48 -0.76
C MET A 1 -6.31 -6.64 0.06
N LYS A 2 -5.10 -7.12 0.42
CA LYS A 2 -4.06 -6.30 1.09
C LYS A 2 -3.03 -5.79 0.09
N MET A 3 -2.62 -4.53 0.26
CA MET A 3 -1.64 -3.85 -0.57
C MET A 3 -0.72 -3.02 0.31
N THR A 4 0.58 -3.09 0.04
CA THR A 4 1.58 -2.26 0.70
C THR A 4 1.90 -1.06 -0.16
N ILE A 5 1.60 0.14 0.33
CA ILE A 5 1.94 1.40 -0.31
C ILE A 5 3.28 1.88 0.23
N VAL A 6 4.16 2.32 -0.67
CA VAL A 6 5.46 2.86 -0.35
C VAL A 6 5.43 4.36 -0.59
N THR A 7 5.81 5.14 0.40
CA THR A 7 5.85 6.60 0.30
C THR A 7 7.24 7.16 0.57
N ASP A 8 7.53 8.32 -0.03
CA ASP A 8 8.71 9.10 0.32
C ASP A 8 8.53 9.85 1.64
N VAL A 9 9.59 10.55 2.07
CA VAL A 9 9.59 11.40 3.27
C VAL A 9 8.55 12.54 3.26
N HIS A 10 7.99 12.88 2.10
CA HIS A 10 6.95 13.90 1.94
C HIS A 10 5.55 13.29 1.82
N GLY A 11 5.42 11.96 1.89
CA GLY A 11 4.15 11.25 1.76
C GLY A 11 3.70 11.02 0.32
N ASN A 12 4.57 11.24 -0.68
CA ASN A 12 4.25 10.93 -2.07
C ASN A 12 4.34 9.43 -2.30
N VAL A 13 3.35 8.87 -3.01
CA VAL A 13 3.32 7.45 -3.34
C VAL A 13 4.37 7.15 -4.41
N LEU A 14 5.34 6.31 -4.05
CA LEU A 14 6.40 5.85 -4.93
C LEU A 14 6.07 4.49 -5.57
N GLY A 15 5.24 3.69 -4.91
CA GLY A 15 4.84 2.39 -5.44
C GLY A 15 3.79 1.70 -4.58
N ALA A 16 3.22 0.65 -5.16
CA ALA A 16 2.26 -0.22 -4.50
C ALA A 16 2.64 -1.68 -4.79
N VAL A 17 2.70 -2.49 -3.73
CA VAL A 17 2.98 -3.92 -3.80
C VAL A 17 1.73 -4.66 -3.38
N GLN A 18 1.15 -5.41 -4.32
CA GLN A 18 0.02 -6.27 -4.05
C GLN A 18 0.49 -7.46 -3.18
N GLY A 19 -0.22 -7.73 -2.09
CA GLY A 19 0.12 -8.82 -1.19
C GLY A 19 0.04 -8.45 0.28
N HIS A 20 -0.18 -9.47 1.10
CA HIS A 20 -0.33 -9.36 2.55
C HIS A 20 1.01 -9.41 3.29
N SER A 21 2.11 -9.70 2.60
CA SER A 21 3.42 -9.86 3.22
C SER A 21 4.50 -9.34 2.28
N LEU A 22 5.41 -8.53 2.83
CA LEU A 22 6.65 -8.14 2.16
C LEU A 22 7.71 -9.25 2.20
N THR A 23 7.41 -10.36 2.88
CA THR A 23 8.24 -11.56 2.92
C THR A 23 7.39 -12.79 2.58
N GLU A 24 7.80 -13.58 1.60
CA GLU A 24 7.15 -14.84 1.26
C GLU A 24 8.18 -15.98 1.29
N ASN A 25 7.85 -17.07 1.98
CA ASN A 25 8.62 -18.31 1.91
C ASN A 25 7.82 -19.37 1.16
N LYS A 26 8.37 -19.86 0.05
CA LYS A 26 7.74 -20.90 -0.76
C LYS A 26 8.77 -21.95 -1.16
N ASN A 27 8.49 -23.21 -0.83
CA ASN A 27 9.36 -24.36 -1.12
C ASN A 27 10.80 -24.20 -0.60
N GLY A 28 10.98 -23.52 0.53
CA GLY A 28 12.31 -23.28 1.13
C GLY A 28 13.08 -22.11 0.52
N VAL A 29 12.47 -21.35 -0.39
CA VAL A 29 13.03 -20.09 -0.92
C VAL A 29 12.29 -18.93 -0.26
N GLU A 30 13.04 -18.05 0.40
CA GLU A 30 12.52 -16.83 1.01
C GLU A 30 12.81 -15.62 0.11
N ALA A 31 11.75 -14.88 -0.22
CA ALA A 31 11.83 -13.62 -0.95
C ALA A 31 11.36 -12.50 -0.02
N THR A 32 12.18 -11.45 0.12
CA THR A 32 11.86 -10.29 0.95
C THR A 32 12.00 -9.02 0.12
N VAL A 33 10.98 -8.16 0.19
CA VAL A 33 11.01 -6.80 -0.33
C VAL A 33 11.41 -5.89 0.82
N SER A 34 12.54 -5.20 0.67
CA SER A 34 13.00 -4.18 1.61
C SER A 34 13.06 -2.82 0.93
N PHE A 35 12.75 -1.77 1.68
CA PHE A 35 12.79 -0.40 1.21
C PHE A 35 13.91 0.35 1.91
N SER A 36 14.61 1.21 1.17
CA SER A 36 15.73 1.96 1.71
C SER A 36 15.29 2.93 2.82
N PRO A 37 16.20 3.33 3.72
CA PRO A 37 15.90 4.32 4.75
C PRO A 37 15.27 5.59 4.16
N GLY A 38 14.31 6.19 4.89
CA GLY A 38 13.55 7.36 4.42
C GLY A 38 12.26 7.03 3.67
N HIS A 39 11.96 5.75 3.46
CA HIS A 39 10.69 5.30 2.88
C HIS A 39 9.77 4.77 3.98
N ALA A 40 8.49 5.11 3.93
CA ALA A 40 7.48 4.53 4.80
C ALA A 40 6.65 3.49 4.02
N THR A 41 6.30 2.41 4.71
CA THR A 41 5.43 1.36 4.17
C THR A 41 4.11 1.35 4.91
N HIS A 42 3.02 1.45 4.17
CA HIS A 42 1.67 1.44 4.71
C HIS A 42 0.92 0.23 4.14
N MET A 43 0.61 -0.74 4.99
CA MET A 43 -0.27 -1.84 4.59
C MET A 43 -1.72 -1.39 4.72
N ILE A 44 -2.45 -1.44 3.62
CA ILE A 44 -3.86 -1.07 3.54
C ILE A 44 -4.69 -2.21 2.96
N GLU A 45 -5.95 -2.28 3.37
CA GLU A 45 -6.93 -3.16 2.73
C GLU A 45 -7.57 -2.39 1.58
N VAL A 46 -7.31 -2.84 0.35
CA VAL A 46 -7.87 -2.28 -0.87
C VAL A 46 -8.96 -3.17 -1.42
N ASP A 47 -9.99 -2.56 -1.99
CA ASP A 47 -11.01 -3.29 -2.75
C ASP A 47 -10.46 -3.79 -4.09
N ASP A 48 -11.10 -4.80 -4.68
CA ASP A 48 -10.66 -5.43 -5.94
C ASP A 48 -10.60 -4.43 -7.12
N ASP A 49 -11.39 -3.36 -7.06
CA ASP A 49 -11.41 -2.28 -8.06
C ASP A 49 -10.14 -1.40 -8.04
N LEU A 50 -9.36 -1.41 -6.97
CA LEU A 50 -8.08 -0.67 -6.91
C LEU A 50 -6.92 -1.47 -7.52
N ALA A 51 -7.00 -2.80 -7.47
CA ALA A 51 -5.96 -3.70 -7.98
C ALA A 51 -6.01 -3.88 -9.50
N THR A 52 -7.08 -3.41 -10.15
CA THR A 52 -7.31 -3.52 -11.59
C THR A 52 -7.02 -2.25 -12.37
N VAL A 53 -6.61 -1.17 -11.69
CA VAL A 53 -6.29 0.11 -12.31
C VAL A 53 -4.90 0.04 -12.95
N ASP A 54 -4.84 0.24 -14.26
CA ASP A 54 -3.62 0.24 -15.07
C ASP A 54 -3.05 1.64 -15.33
N ASP A 55 -3.87 2.68 -15.13
CA ASP A 55 -3.47 4.09 -15.18
C ASP A 55 -2.93 4.58 -13.83
N ILE A 56 -1.71 5.14 -13.83
CA ILE A 56 -1.02 5.58 -12.62
C ILE A 56 -1.68 6.79 -11.95
N ASP A 57 -2.26 7.71 -12.73
CA ASP A 57 -2.90 8.91 -12.21
C ASP A 57 -4.25 8.54 -11.58
N GLU A 58 -5.01 7.65 -12.24
CA GLU A 58 -6.25 7.11 -11.69
C GLU A 58 -6.00 6.32 -10.39
N PHE A 59 -4.96 5.48 -10.38
CA PHE A 59 -4.59 4.72 -9.20
C PHE A 59 -4.27 5.65 -8.02
N GLN A 60 -3.45 6.69 -8.25
CA GLN A 60 -3.12 7.67 -7.22
C GLN A 60 -4.35 8.42 -6.71
N GLN A 61 -5.27 8.80 -7.58
CA GLN A 61 -6.52 9.48 -7.18
C GLN A 61 -7.41 8.59 -6.33
N ARG A 62 -7.66 7.35 -6.77
CA ARG A 62 -8.50 6.38 -6.03
C ARG A 62 -7.85 6.02 -4.68
N LEU A 63 -6.54 5.80 -4.67
CA LEU A 63 -5.79 5.52 -3.44
C LEU A 63 -5.87 6.69 -2.45
N ARG A 64 -5.66 7.94 -2.91
CA ARG A 64 -5.81 9.12 -2.06
C ARG A 64 -7.22 9.22 -1.46
N ARG A 65 -8.25 8.96 -2.26
CA ARG A 65 -9.65 8.96 -1.80
C ARG A 65 -9.89 7.89 -0.74
N HIS A 66 -9.37 6.68 -0.96
CA HIS A 66 -9.48 5.56 -0.03
C HIS A 66 -8.76 5.85 1.31
N LEU A 67 -7.53 6.38 1.24
CA LEU A 67 -6.78 6.78 2.44
C LEU A 67 -7.49 7.88 3.25
N GLN A 68 -8.11 8.86 2.59
CA GLN A 68 -8.90 9.90 3.26
C GLN A 68 -10.13 9.35 3.98
N GLN A 69 -10.74 8.29 3.46
CA GLN A 69 -11.87 7.60 4.10
C GLN A 69 -11.42 6.81 5.33
N HIS A 70 -10.26 6.13 5.25
CA HIS A 70 -9.71 5.37 6.37
C HIS A 70 -9.13 6.24 7.50
N ASN A 71 -8.51 7.38 7.19
CA ASN A 71 -8.01 8.31 8.21
C ASN A 71 -9.13 8.91 9.08
N GLN A 72 -10.36 9.02 8.56
CA GLN A 72 -11.53 9.43 9.35
C GLN A 72 -12.02 8.34 10.30
N GLN A 73 -11.84 7.06 9.96
CA GLN A 73 -12.28 5.94 10.79
C GLN A 73 -11.28 5.61 11.92
N GLN A 74 -10.00 5.94 11.76
CA GLN A 74 -9.00 5.79 12.84
C GLN A 74 -9.05 6.90 13.91
N GLN A 75 -9.73 8.02 13.67
CA GLN A 75 -9.94 9.07 14.68
C GLN A 75 -11.22 8.90 15.51
N LEU A 76 -12.02 7.86 15.24
CA LEU A 76 -13.30 7.58 15.91
C LEU A 76 -13.29 6.32 16.80
N GLN A 77 -12.11 5.78 17.12
CA GLN A 77 -11.98 4.72 18.13
C GLN A 77 -11.31 5.30 19.39
N PRO A 78 -12.03 5.38 20.53
CA PRO A 78 -11.50 5.84 21.81
C PRO A 78 -10.51 4.85 22.45
#